data_AF-A0A2E0YQG6-F1
#
_entry.id   AF-A0A2E0YQG6-F1
#
_cell.length_a   1.000
_cell.length_b   1.000
_cell.length_c   1.000
_cell.angle_alpha   90.00
_cell.angle_beta   90.00
_cell.angle_gamma   90.00
#
_symmetry.space_group_name_H-M   'P 1'
#
loop_
_entity.id
_entity.type
_entity.pdbx_description
1 polymer ?
#
loop_
_entity_poly.entity_id
_entity_poly.type
_entity_poly.pdbx_seq_one_letter_code
_entity_poly.pdbx_strand_id
1 'polypeptide(L)'
;MYAQDCQIPNGNFEHWKNNDKAVNWAGSNIAAKEGGASAMAGYDFRNTFRVPGKVGYGLQIKNVSIADFLAEKKPADWARMPEQYKQMIRESAFSGYVFTCEGNCESAIMAQNQAALMKDLFFPIKPTFGALCGYYKANFKNGDKAWINTFVTTKNPEQVAGGVRPGEASAVILKSTSTWTPFKIPIYFFEGLEPSQMFIQLYLVGKGFPNGQPAGMNPVQLAMEFKSSDGSEVFFDELCLCDTPAFVDTSDPAFADFEIPDSTPVDDDDDTSDSDETIYMATTGSDGNSGTENNPFATLKKALSVAQAKRLKGSSVTIIVKNGTYRQETIMDLNVTTNLPTLRVQAENTHEAIFEGSEPIASGVSFTELGAGIFRASGPLHPEQKPVVDYSDPTTFSDPTKARVPAFIVNGNPFQPTQMIQQTPNSYVFSPQMVMVNPSGVSLNGATVKVSVRDYALNVGNGGNVIVSGLRVKGYPVFQYPDAVPDASPGLEGVIVRNCKFQ
;
A
#
# COMPACT_ATOMS: atom_id res chain seq x y z
N MET A 1 21.76 -32.72 0.87
CA MET A 1 22.80 -31.76 1.26
C MET A 1 22.74 -30.66 0.24
N TYR A 2 22.19 -29.50 0.60
CA TYR A 2 22.12 -28.35 -0.32
C TYR A 2 23.19 -27.29 0.02
N ALA A 3 23.98 -27.47 1.08
CA ALA A 3 24.64 -26.37 1.78
C ALA A 3 26.01 -25.85 1.27
N GLN A 4 26.66 -26.41 0.24
CA GLN A 4 27.97 -25.88 -0.19
C GLN A 4 27.97 -25.04 -1.47
N ASP A 5 26.98 -25.21 -2.36
CA ASP A 5 26.92 -24.47 -3.63
C ASP A 5 25.62 -23.65 -3.78
N CYS A 6 24.99 -23.34 -2.66
CA CYS A 6 23.73 -22.61 -2.69
C CYS A 6 23.90 -21.10 -2.89
N GLN A 7 23.11 -20.52 -3.79
CA GLN A 7 23.15 -19.07 -4.06
C GLN A 7 22.48 -18.22 -2.96
N ILE A 8 21.68 -18.81 -2.06
CA ILE A 8 20.99 -18.08 -1.00
C ILE A 8 22.00 -17.74 0.12
N PRO A 9 22.24 -16.46 0.41
CA PRO A 9 23.16 -16.07 1.46
C PRO A 9 22.71 -16.61 2.81
N ASN A 10 23.54 -17.46 3.44
CA ASN A 10 23.25 -18.08 4.74
C ASN A 10 21.87 -18.80 4.77
N GLY A 11 21.46 -19.44 3.66
CA GLY A 11 20.21 -20.21 3.59
C GLY A 11 20.17 -21.46 4.48
N ASN A 12 21.34 -21.93 4.95
CA ASN A 12 21.48 -22.96 5.96
C ASN A 12 21.38 -22.44 7.40
N PHE A 13 21.27 -21.12 7.60
CA PHE A 13 21.17 -20.49 8.92
C PHE A 13 22.25 -20.92 9.92
N GLU A 14 23.49 -21.12 9.49
CA GLU A 14 24.60 -21.45 10.39
C GLU A 14 25.24 -20.20 11.02
N HIS A 15 25.12 -19.05 10.35
CA HIS A 15 25.76 -17.80 10.76
C HIS A 15 24.76 -16.84 11.41
N TRP A 16 25.03 -16.44 12.66
CA TRP A 16 24.15 -15.57 13.46
C TRP A 16 24.93 -14.47 14.17
N LYS A 17 24.28 -13.32 14.35
CA LYS A 17 24.66 -12.25 15.29
C LYS A 17 23.76 -12.36 16.52
N ASN A 18 24.36 -12.35 17.71
CA ASN A 18 23.67 -12.32 19.02
C ASN A 18 22.55 -13.38 19.24
N ASN A 19 22.64 -14.53 18.56
CA ASN A 19 21.72 -15.69 18.62
C ASN A 19 20.27 -15.45 18.15
N ASP A 20 19.91 -14.25 17.71
CA ASP A 20 18.53 -13.92 17.30
C ASP A 20 18.43 -13.19 15.96
N LYS A 21 19.57 -12.94 15.31
CA LYS A 21 19.66 -12.39 13.96
C LYS A 21 20.54 -13.23 13.05
N ALA A 22 19.93 -13.95 12.11
CA ALA A 22 20.68 -14.65 11.07
C ALA A 22 21.42 -13.64 10.17
N VAL A 23 22.69 -13.91 9.85
CA VAL A 23 23.47 -13.06 8.94
C VAL A 23 22.80 -13.06 7.56
N ASN A 24 22.68 -11.89 6.94
CA ASN A 24 21.98 -11.65 5.67
C ASN A 24 20.46 -11.82 5.70
N TRP A 25 19.87 -11.82 6.90
CA TRP A 25 18.43 -11.83 7.09
C TRP A 25 18.05 -10.76 8.12
N ALA A 26 16.88 -10.17 7.93
CA ALA A 26 16.25 -9.26 8.88
C ALA A 26 14.85 -9.79 9.21
N GLY A 27 14.37 -9.51 10.42
CA GLY A 27 13.09 -10.03 10.87
C GLY A 27 12.36 -9.05 11.76
N SER A 28 11.24 -9.50 12.30
CA SER A 28 10.38 -8.73 13.20
C SER A 28 10.94 -8.59 14.62
N ASN A 29 12.13 -9.15 14.91
CA ASN A 29 12.92 -8.78 16.08
C ASN A 29 13.45 -7.34 15.88
N ILE A 30 12.64 -6.33 16.20
CA ILE A 30 13.12 -4.94 16.19
C ILE A 30 14.24 -4.86 17.24
N ALA A 31 15.45 -4.54 16.78
CA ALA A 31 16.66 -4.42 17.58
C ALA A 31 16.53 -3.29 18.63
N ALA A 32 15.76 -3.52 19.69
CA ALA A 32 16.10 -2.93 20.95
C ALA A 32 17.42 -3.57 21.35
N LYS A 33 18.48 -2.77 21.51
CA LYS A 33 19.67 -3.14 22.30
C LYS A 33 19.22 -4.03 23.45
N GLU A 34 19.88 -5.17 23.67
CA GLU A 34 19.61 -6.06 24.80
C GLU A 34 19.17 -5.24 26.03
N GLY A 35 17.90 -5.38 26.42
CA GLY A 35 17.31 -4.64 27.55
C GLY A 35 16.26 -3.56 27.25
N GLY A 36 16.02 -3.16 25.98
CA GLY A 36 15.04 -2.09 25.68
C GLY A 36 13.60 -2.55 25.45
N ALA A 37 13.39 -3.71 24.81
CA ALA A 37 12.07 -4.28 24.53
C ALA A 37 11.96 -5.77 24.90
N SER A 38 13.09 -6.45 25.13
CA SER A 38 13.18 -7.91 25.25
C SER A 38 12.93 -8.47 26.66
N ALA A 39 12.46 -7.66 27.61
CA ALA A 39 12.02 -8.17 28.90
C ALA A 39 11.02 -7.23 29.57
N MET A 40 9.82 -7.06 28.99
CA MET A 40 8.71 -6.72 29.88
C MET A 40 8.52 -7.92 30.83
N ALA A 41 9.01 -7.79 32.06
CA ALA A 41 8.88 -8.76 33.15
C ALA A 41 9.31 -10.22 32.82
N GLY A 42 10.46 -10.40 32.16
CA GLY A 42 11.04 -11.74 31.93
C GLY A 42 10.33 -12.57 30.86
N TYR A 43 9.60 -11.93 29.95
CA TYR A 43 8.98 -12.55 28.79
C TYR A 43 9.68 -12.10 27.51
N ASP A 44 10.01 -13.07 26.65
CA ASP A 44 10.75 -12.87 25.42
C ASP A 44 9.78 -12.64 24.25
N PHE A 45 9.65 -11.37 23.86
CA PHE A 45 8.83 -10.92 22.74
C PHE A 45 9.52 -11.05 21.38
N ARG A 46 10.69 -11.68 21.32
CA ARG A 46 11.28 -12.05 20.03
C ARG A 46 10.41 -13.08 19.34
N ASN A 47 10.41 -13.02 18.03
CA ASN A 47 9.70 -13.95 17.15
C ASN A 47 10.65 -14.74 16.25
N THR A 48 11.93 -14.37 16.18
CA THR A 48 12.93 -15.10 15.38
C THR A 48 14.07 -15.58 16.26
N PHE A 49 14.43 -16.87 16.14
CA PHE A 49 15.39 -17.52 17.03
C PHE A 49 16.35 -18.44 16.28
N ARG A 50 17.60 -18.50 16.75
CA ARG A 50 18.52 -19.58 16.42
C ARG A 50 18.16 -20.83 17.22
N VAL A 51 17.95 -21.94 16.54
CA VAL A 51 17.63 -23.24 17.16
C VAL A 51 18.41 -24.38 16.49
N PRO A 52 18.42 -25.59 17.07
CA PRO A 52 18.97 -26.75 16.38
C PRO A 52 18.25 -27.02 15.04
N GLY A 53 19.03 -27.10 13.96
CA GLY A 53 18.56 -27.32 12.60
C GLY A 53 18.32 -28.79 12.27
N LYS A 54 18.11 -29.06 10.98
CA LYS A 54 18.27 -30.37 10.35
C LYS A 54 19.75 -30.74 10.30
N VAL A 55 20.59 -29.75 9.98
CA VAL A 55 22.04 -29.77 10.11
C VAL A 55 22.40 -28.56 10.97
N GLY A 56 23.31 -28.71 11.94
CA GLY A 56 23.75 -27.60 12.80
C GLY A 56 22.63 -26.73 13.37
N TYR A 57 22.51 -25.49 12.88
CA TYR A 57 21.51 -24.50 13.32
C TYR A 57 20.45 -24.25 12.25
N GLY A 58 19.27 -23.82 12.69
CA GLY A 58 18.16 -23.44 11.84
C GLY A 58 17.47 -22.17 12.34
N LEU A 59 16.53 -21.69 11.54
CA LEU A 59 15.67 -20.56 11.87
C LEU A 59 14.37 -21.07 12.49
N GLN A 60 13.96 -20.52 13.64
CA GLN A 60 12.60 -20.61 14.15
C GLN A 60 11.93 -19.25 14.01
N ILE A 61 10.72 -19.25 13.44
CA ILE A 61 9.78 -18.13 13.49
C ILE A 61 8.63 -18.57 14.40
N LYS A 62 8.32 -17.79 15.42
CA LYS A 62 7.23 -18.06 16.37
C LYS A 62 6.39 -16.80 16.53
N ASN A 63 5.08 -16.96 16.64
CA ASN A 63 4.22 -15.86 17.02
C ASN A 63 4.20 -15.68 18.55
N VAL A 64 4.21 -14.43 19.01
CA VAL A 64 4.20 -14.07 20.44
C VAL A 64 2.97 -13.24 20.79
N SER A 65 2.29 -13.65 21.86
CA SER A 65 1.06 -13.01 22.34
C SER A 65 1.28 -12.21 23.61
N ILE A 66 0.99 -10.92 23.54
CA ILE A 66 0.88 -10.06 24.73
C ILE A 66 -0.23 -10.57 25.65
N ALA A 67 -1.31 -11.14 25.09
CA ALA A 67 -2.39 -11.72 25.88
C ALA A 67 -1.90 -12.89 26.74
N ASP A 68 -1.04 -13.75 26.20
CA ASP A 68 -0.51 -14.93 26.90
C ASP A 68 0.53 -14.53 27.94
N PHE A 69 1.37 -13.54 27.62
CA PHE A 69 2.21 -12.88 28.62
C PHE A 69 1.38 -12.36 29.81
N LEU A 70 0.31 -11.63 29.55
CA LEU A 70 -0.55 -11.09 30.60
C LEU A 70 -1.27 -12.20 31.36
N ALA A 71 -1.76 -13.24 30.67
CA ALA A 71 -2.42 -14.36 31.31
C ALA A 71 -1.47 -15.17 32.22
N GLU A 72 -0.22 -15.39 31.79
CA GLU A 72 0.76 -16.19 32.53
C GLU A 72 1.45 -15.38 33.64
N LYS A 73 1.96 -14.19 33.32
CA LYS A 73 2.78 -13.38 34.23
C LYS A 73 1.95 -12.43 35.10
N LYS A 74 0.73 -12.07 34.66
CA LYS A 74 -0.18 -11.16 35.38
C LYS A 74 -1.64 -11.67 35.39
N PRO A 75 -1.90 -12.92 35.83
CA PRO A 75 -3.22 -13.55 35.70
C PRO A 75 -4.35 -12.75 36.38
N ALA A 76 -4.06 -12.05 37.48
CA ALA A 76 -5.05 -11.21 38.17
C ALA A 76 -5.43 -9.96 37.36
N ASP A 77 -4.45 -9.32 36.72
CA ASP A 77 -4.69 -8.15 35.86
C ASP A 77 -5.41 -8.57 34.57
N TRP A 78 -4.97 -9.69 33.98
CA TRP A 78 -5.64 -10.29 32.84
C TRP A 78 -7.10 -10.64 33.18
N ALA A 79 -7.37 -11.34 34.29
CA ALA A 79 -8.74 -11.71 34.68
C ALA A 79 -9.66 -10.50 34.87
N ARG A 80 -9.15 -9.40 35.45
CA ARG A 80 -9.89 -8.15 35.69
C ARG A 80 -10.15 -7.34 34.42
N MET A 81 -9.42 -7.60 33.35
CA MET A 81 -9.57 -6.88 32.10
C MET A 81 -10.92 -7.20 31.45
N PRO A 82 -11.66 -6.18 30.96
CA PRO A 82 -12.91 -6.43 30.21
C PRO A 82 -12.64 -7.27 28.96
N GLU A 83 -13.59 -8.12 28.57
CA GLU A 83 -13.39 -9.07 27.46
C GLU A 83 -13.10 -8.37 26.12
N GLN A 84 -13.68 -7.19 25.90
CA GLN A 84 -13.38 -6.34 24.72
C GLN A 84 -11.89 -5.94 24.64
N TYR A 85 -11.25 -5.64 25.78
CA TYR A 85 -9.83 -5.29 25.81
C TYR A 85 -8.94 -6.52 25.66
N LYS A 86 -9.33 -7.65 26.26
CA LYS A 86 -8.64 -8.93 26.03
C LYS A 86 -8.69 -9.31 24.55
N GLN A 87 -9.83 -9.10 23.91
CA GLN A 87 -10.00 -9.33 22.48
C GLN A 87 -9.11 -8.38 21.67
N MET A 88 -9.11 -7.08 21.98
CA MET A 88 -8.22 -6.11 21.33
C MET A 88 -6.72 -6.45 21.48
N ILE A 89 -6.29 -6.96 22.65
CA ILE A 89 -4.90 -7.39 22.88
C ILE A 89 -4.56 -8.69 22.15
N ARG A 90 -5.51 -9.64 22.07
CA ARG A 90 -5.36 -10.84 21.24
C ARG A 90 -5.25 -10.45 19.76
N GLU A 91 -6.05 -9.48 19.33
CA GLU A 91 -6.04 -8.93 17.98
C GLU A 91 -4.81 -8.04 17.71
N SER A 92 -4.06 -7.61 18.72
CA SER A 92 -2.80 -6.87 18.54
C SER A 92 -1.57 -7.77 18.38
N ALA A 93 -1.73 -9.11 18.32
CA ALA A 93 -0.63 -10.02 18.03
C ALA A 93 -0.04 -9.75 16.64
N PHE A 94 1.28 -9.80 16.52
CA PHE A 94 2.00 -9.47 15.30
C PHE A 94 2.67 -10.71 14.74
N SER A 95 2.26 -11.12 13.54
CA SER A 95 2.82 -12.29 12.86
C SER A 95 4.34 -12.18 12.70
N GLY A 96 5.07 -13.21 13.16
CA GLY A 96 6.51 -13.27 12.99
C GLY A 96 6.90 -13.40 11.50
N TYR A 97 7.96 -12.69 11.10
CA TYR A 97 8.50 -12.77 9.76
C TYR A 97 10.03 -12.64 9.71
N VAL A 98 10.62 -13.15 8.63
CA VAL A 98 12.03 -12.98 8.27
C VAL A 98 12.13 -12.74 6.77
N PHE A 99 13.03 -11.88 6.31
CA PHE A 99 13.30 -11.63 4.90
C PHE A 99 14.81 -11.42 4.64
N THR A 100 15.25 -11.60 3.40
CA THR A 100 16.65 -11.44 2.99
C THR A 100 17.12 -10.00 3.07
N CYS A 101 18.35 -9.77 3.54
CA CYS A 101 18.91 -8.44 3.73
C CYS A 101 20.44 -8.43 3.62
N GLU A 102 21.03 -7.90 2.55
CA GLU A 102 22.49 -7.81 2.35
C GLU A 102 23.14 -6.57 2.97
N GLY A 103 22.49 -5.92 3.95
CA GLY A 103 22.94 -4.65 4.51
C GLY A 103 22.31 -4.29 5.85
N ASN A 104 22.01 -3.00 6.04
CA ASN A 104 21.42 -2.49 7.29
C ASN A 104 19.93 -2.18 7.11
N CYS A 105 19.15 -3.20 6.70
CA CYS A 105 17.72 -3.04 6.43
C CYS A 105 16.93 -2.59 7.66
N GLU A 106 17.35 -2.96 8.88
CA GLU A 106 16.69 -2.50 10.11
C GLU A 106 16.70 -0.98 10.23
N SER A 107 17.84 -0.33 9.96
CA SER A 107 17.93 1.13 9.96
C SER A 107 17.08 1.77 8.86
N ALA A 108 17.02 1.13 7.68
CA ALA A 108 16.23 1.61 6.55
C ALA A 108 14.72 1.47 6.79
N ILE A 109 14.27 0.38 7.41
CA ILE A 109 12.88 0.19 7.86
C ILE A 109 12.49 1.27 8.85
N MET A 110 13.31 1.48 9.89
CA MET A 110 13.02 2.46 10.93
C MET A 110 13.06 3.90 10.40
N ALA A 111 13.88 4.17 9.39
CA ALA A 111 13.98 5.48 8.74
C ALA A 111 12.94 5.71 7.62
N GLN A 112 12.06 4.74 7.34
CA GLN A 112 11.08 4.76 6.24
C GLN A 112 11.70 5.12 4.88
N ASN A 113 12.98 4.78 4.68
CA ASN A 113 13.68 5.08 3.44
C ASN A 113 13.52 3.92 2.45
N GLN A 114 12.43 3.95 1.69
CA GLN A 114 12.05 2.87 0.78
C GLN A 114 13.12 2.54 -0.26
N ALA A 115 13.78 3.55 -0.83
CA ALA A 115 14.84 3.34 -1.83
C ALA A 115 16.08 2.65 -1.22
N ALA A 116 16.49 3.06 -0.01
CA ALA A 116 17.59 2.41 0.70
C ALA A 116 17.21 0.99 1.14
N LEU A 117 15.96 0.78 1.55
CA LEU A 117 15.44 -0.53 1.91
C LEU A 117 15.48 -1.47 0.70
N MET A 118 14.87 -1.08 -0.42
CA MET A 118 14.81 -1.89 -1.65
C MET A 118 16.19 -2.28 -2.18
N LYS A 119 17.23 -1.46 -1.98
CA LYS A 119 18.59 -1.82 -2.38
C LYS A 119 19.16 -3.00 -1.60
N ASP A 120 18.88 -3.08 -0.31
CA ASP A 120 19.49 -4.07 0.59
C ASP A 120 18.62 -5.34 0.74
N LEU A 121 17.36 -5.33 0.28
CA LEU A 121 16.44 -6.48 0.40
C LEU A 121 16.80 -7.65 -0.52
N PHE A 122 17.41 -7.38 -1.67
CA PHE A 122 17.68 -8.40 -2.68
C PHE A 122 19.12 -8.86 -2.63
N PHE A 123 19.33 -10.15 -2.91
CA PHE A 123 20.66 -10.72 -3.11
C PHE A 123 20.86 -11.11 -4.58
N PRO A 124 22.10 -11.06 -5.10
CA PRO A 124 22.37 -11.39 -6.48
C PRO A 124 22.19 -12.89 -6.75
N ILE A 125 21.68 -13.22 -7.93
CA ILE A 125 21.48 -14.60 -8.39
C ILE A 125 22.00 -14.81 -9.81
N LYS A 126 22.20 -16.07 -10.17
CA LYS A 126 22.32 -16.59 -11.53
C LYS A 126 21.07 -17.41 -11.84
N PRO A 127 20.37 -17.18 -12.97
CA PRO A 127 19.11 -17.85 -13.32
C PRO A 127 19.32 -19.31 -13.77
N THR A 128 19.91 -20.12 -12.91
CA THR A 128 20.20 -21.54 -13.15
C THR A 128 19.32 -22.45 -12.30
N PHE A 129 18.20 -21.94 -11.79
CA PHE A 129 17.31 -22.62 -10.86
C PHE A 129 15.84 -22.46 -11.28
N GLY A 130 14.98 -23.42 -10.96
CA GLY A 130 13.53 -23.34 -11.22
C GLY A 130 12.66 -23.45 -9.98
N ALA A 131 13.25 -23.54 -8.79
CA ALA A 131 12.51 -23.63 -7.55
C ALA A 131 13.33 -23.14 -6.34
N LEU A 132 12.63 -22.76 -5.28
CA LEU A 132 13.14 -22.67 -3.92
C LEU A 132 12.83 -23.98 -3.18
N CYS A 133 13.86 -24.64 -2.69
CA CYS A 133 13.80 -25.85 -1.89
C CYS A 133 14.22 -25.56 -0.45
N GLY A 134 13.81 -26.44 0.46
CA GLY A 134 14.34 -26.44 1.82
C GLY A 134 13.68 -27.50 2.68
N TYR A 135 13.89 -27.40 3.98
CA TYR A 135 13.19 -28.23 4.97
C TYR A 135 12.45 -27.36 5.97
N TYR A 136 11.32 -27.87 6.43
CA TYR A 136 10.58 -27.23 7.50
C TYR A 136 10.14 -28.22 8.59
N LYS A 137 9.89 -27.67 9.77
CA LYS A 137 9.00 -28.25 10.79
C LYS A 137 7.99 -27.19 11.15
N ALA A 138 6.81 -27.59 11.62
CA ALA A 138 5.80 -26.62 12.00
C ALA A 138 4.87 -27.17 13.05
N ASN A 139 4.36 -26.27 13.88
CA ASN A 139 3.34 -26.53 14.87
C ASN A 139 2.32 -25.39 14.80
N PHE A 140 1.54 -25.37 13.72
CA PHE A 140 0.51 -24.38 13.50
C PHE A 140 -0.69 -24.58 14.42
N LYS A 141 -1.22 -23.48 14.95
CA LYS A 141 -2.42 -23.42 15.79
C LYS A 141 -3.59 -22.85 15.00
N ASN A 142 -4.81 -23.27 15.34
CA ASN A 142 -6.07 -22.72 14.80
C ASN A 142 -6.15 -22.62 13.25
N GLY A 143 -5.43 -23.45 12.51
CA GLY A 143 -5.40 -23.42 11.05
C GLY A 143 -4.45 -22.39 10.44
N ASP A 144 -3.55 -21.82 11.25
CA ASP A 144 -2.43 -21.02 10.78
C ASP A 144 -1.54 -21.78 9.79
N LYS A 145 -0.73 -21.02 9.08
CA LYS A 145 0.10 -21.49 7.97
C LYS A 145 1.44 -20.77 8.01
N ALA A 146 2.41 -21.27 7.24
CA ALA A 146 3.57 -20.48 6.88
C ALA A 146 3.52 -20.12 5.40
N TRP A 147 3.81 -18.88 5.07
CA TRP A 147 3.88 -18.41 3.70
C TRP A 147 5.32 -18.06 3.35
N ILE A 148 5.77 -18.53 2.19
CA ILE A 148 7.09 -18.23 1.65
C ILE A 148 6.87 -17.43 0.38
N ASN A 149 7.25 -16.17 0.46
CA ASN A 149 7.17 -15.23 -0.64
C ASN A 149 8.53 -15.13 -1.32
N THR A 150 8.54 -15.24 -2.65
CA THR A 150 9.75 -15.08 -3.43
C THR A 150 9.49 -14.20 -4.64
N PHE A 151 10.39 -13.23 -4.85
CA PHE A 151 10.38 -12.37 -6.03
C PHE A 151 11.76 -12.37 -6.66
N VAL A 152 11.76 -12.31 -7.97
CA VAL A 152 12.96 -12.21 -8.79
C VAL A 152 12.88 -10.92 -9.58
N THR A 153 13.95 -10.14 -9.63
CA THR A 153 14.00 -8.86 -10.34
C THR A 153 15.18 -8.83 -11.32
N THR A 154 15.14 -7.88 -12.25
CA THR A 154 16.31 -7.53 -13.06
C THR A 154 17.33 -6.76 -12.22
N LYS A 155 18.32 -6.11 -12.85
CA LYS A 155 19.25 -5.23 -12.13
C LYS A 155 18.52 -3.99 -11.58
N ASN A 156 17.35 -3.69 -12.12
CA ASN A 156 16.42 -2.74 -11.55
C ASN A 156 15.53 -3.49 -10.54
N PRO A 157 15.63 -3.21 -9.22
CA PRO A 157 14.82 -3.88 -8.21
C PRO A 157 13.32 -3.57 -8.30
N GLU A 158 12.93 -2.58 -9.11
CA GLU A 158 11.53 -2.29 -9.40
C GLU A 158 10.98 -3.16 -10.54
N GLN A 159 11.84 -3.76 -11.38
CA GLN A 159 11.40 -4.55 -12.53
C GLN A 159 11.39 -6.05 -12.18
N VAL A 160 10.21 -6.62 -12.01
CA VAL A 160 10.05 -8.06 -11.70
C VAL A 160 10.38 -8.91 -12.93
N ALA A 161 11.25 -9.89 -12.75
CA ALA A 161 11.73 -10.84 -13.76
C ALA A 161 11.32 -12.29 -13.46
N GLY A 162 10.57 -12.52 -12.39
CA GLY A 162 10.00 -13.82 -12.06
C GLY A 162 9.49 -13.93 -10.62
N GLY A 163 8.96 -15.10 -10.28
CA GLY A 163 8.42 -15.38 -8.94
C GLY A 163 7.61 -16.67 -8.90
N VAL A 164 6.83 -16.82 -7.82
CA VAL A 164 5.84 -17.90 -7.72
C VAL A 164 4.61 -17.52 -8.54
N ARG A 165 4.01 -18.50 -9.23
CA ARG A 165 2.76 -18.28 -9.97
C ARG A 165 1.63 -17.89 -9.00
N PRO A 166 0.84 -16.85 -9.29
CA PRO A 166 -0.33 -16.50 -8.48
C PRO A 166 -1.29 -17.69 -8.30
N GLY A 167 -1.86 -17.82 -7.10
CA GLY A 167 -2.75 -18.93 -6.75
C GLY A 167 -2.04 -20.26 -6.47
N GLU A 168 -0.71 -20.36 -6.62
CA GLU A 168 0.01 -21.60 -6.40
C GLU A 168 0.21 -21.91 -4.91
N ALA A 169 -0.37 -23.02 -4.47
CA ALA A 169 -0.34 -23.42 -3.07
C ALA A 169 1.01 -23.93 -2.57
N SER A 170 1.98 -24.14 -3.45
CA SER A 170 3.32 -24.59 -3.09
C SER A 170 4.04 -23.60 -2.17
N ALA A 171 3.77 -22.30 -2.32
CA ALA A 171 4.29 -21.23 -1.46
C ALA A 171 3.67 -21.16 -0.06
N VAL A 172 2.61 -21.94 0.21
CA VAL A 172 1.90 -21.93 1.50
C VAL A 172 2.00 -23.31 2.17
N ILE A 173 2.75 -23.36 3.26
CA ILE A 173 2.88 -24.55 4.09
C ILE A 173 1.68 -24.65 5.03
N LEU A 174 0.84 -25.64 4.78
CA LEU A 174 -0.42 -25.86 5.52
C LEU A 174 -0.31 -26.89 6.65
N LYS A 175 0.74 -27.71 6.65
CA LYS A 175 0.79 -28.93 7.47
C LYS A 175 1.74 -28.77 8.65
N SER A 176 1.23 -29.00 9.86
CA SER A 176 2.08 -29.19 11.04
C SER A 176 2.85 -30.52 10.94
N THR A 177 4.13 -30.49 11.29
CA THR A 177 5.01 -31.66 11.29
C THR A 177 6.13 -31.48 12.30
N SER A 178 6.40 -32.53 13.09
CA SER A 178 7.49 -32.56 14.07
C SER A 178 8.81 -33.04 13.47
N THR A 179 8.80 -33.54 12.23
CA THR A 179 9.99 -34.03 11.52
C THR A 179 10.34 -33.12 10.36
N TRP A 180 11.64 -32.98 10.08
CA TRP A 180 12.13 -32.12 8.99
C TRP A 180 11.60 -32.62 7.65
N THR A 181 10.64 -31.89 7.11
CA THR A 181 9.89 -32.24 5.91
C THR A 181 10.39 -31.38 4.76
N PRO A 182 10.79 -31.96 3.61
CA PRO A 182 11.20 -31.17 2.47
C PRO A 182 10.01 -30.40 1.89
N PHE A 183 10.29 -29.21 1.37
CA PHE A 183 9.35 -28.45 0.56
C PHE A 183 10.03 -27.97 -0.72
N LYS A 184 9.21 -27.63 -1.72
CA LYS A 184 9.65 -27.11 -3.01
C LYS A 184 8.61 -26.11 -3.53
N ILE A 185 9.08 -24.93 -3.92
CA ILE A 185 8.27 -23.84 -4.47
C ILE A 185 8.79 -23.53 -5.86
N PRO A 186 8.06 -23.87 -6.93
CA PRO A 186 8.41 -23.48 -8.28
C PRO A 186 8.58 -21.97 -8.42
N ILE A 187 9.59 -21.58 -9.19
CA ILE A 187 9.89 -20.20 -9.54
C ILE A 187 9.94 -20.15 -11.06
N TYR A 188 9.14 -19.25 -11.62
CA TYR A 188 9.04 -19.02 -13.05
C TYR A 188 9.72 -17.70 -13.39
N PHE A 189 10.61 -17.72 -14.38
CA PHE A 189 11.22 -16.53 -14.93
C PHE A 189 10.42 -16.02 -16.12
N PHE A 190 10.37 -14.71 -16.28
CA PHE A 190 9.67 -14.09 -17.38
C PHE A 190 10.55 -14.05 -18.63
N GLU A 191 10.01 -14.50 -19.76
CA GLU A 191 10.70 -14.41 -21.05
C GLU A 191 11.04 -12.95 -21.40
N GLY A 192 12.18 -12.74 -22.06
CA GLY A 192 12.65 -11.40 -22.45
C GLY A 192 13.24 -10.55 -21.33
N LEU A 193 13.16 -10.97 -20.07
CA LEU A 193 13.79 -10.28 -18.94
C LEU A 193 15.08 -11.01 -18.51
N GLU A 194 16.03 -10.26 -17.94
CA GLU A 194 17.28 -10.80 -17.39
C GLU A 194 17.18 -10.90 -15.84
N PRO A 195 16.86 -12.08 -15.27
CA PRO A 195 16.83 -12.24 -13.82
C PRO A 195 18.22 -12.07 -13.23
N SER A 196 18.34 -11.22 -12.21
CA SER A 196 19.65 -10.92 -11.62
C SER A 196 19.66 -10.81 -10.11
N GLN A 197 18.51 -10.56 -9.49
CA GLN A 197 18.39 -10.42 -8.04
C GLN A 197 17.15 -11.16 -7.53
N MET A 198 17.19 -11.58 -6.27
CA MET A 198 16.10 -12.30 -5.63
C MET A 198 15.84 -11.78 -4.22
N PHE A 199 14.58 -11.79 -3.85
CA PHE A 199 14.09 -11.52 -2.50
C PHE A 199 13.35 -12.75 -1.99
N ILE A 200 13.62 -13.14 -0.73
CA ILE A 200 12.90 -14.21 -0.05
C ILE A 200 12.36 -13.67 1.26
N GLN A 201 11.12 -14.01 1.54
CA GLN A 201 10.45 -13.66 2.78
C GLN A 201 9.62 -14.82 3.31
N LEU A 202 9.68 -15.00 4.62
CA LEU A 202 9.11 -16.10 5.37
C LEU A 202 8.16 -15.53 6.41
N TYR A 203 6.91 -15.99 6.40
CA TYR A 203 5.86 -15.51 7.29
C TYR A 203 5.18 -16.64 8.04
N LEU A 204 4.77 -16.35 9.26
CA LEU A 204 3.58 -16.99 9.84
C LEU A 204 2.34 -16.18 9.47
N VAL A 205 1.27 -16.87 9.07
CA VAL A 205 0.00 -16.23 8.70
C VAL A 205 -1.18 -17.00 9.29
N GLY A 206 -2.26 -16.28 9.55
CA GLY A 206 -3.48 -16.83 10.13
C GLY A 206 -4.29 -17.69 9.17
N LYS A 207 -5.26 -18.43 9.73
CA LYS A 207 -6.17 -19.31 8.97
C LYS A 207 -6.89 -18.66 7.79
N GLY A 208 -7.13 -17.34 7.88
CA GLY A 208 -7.82 -16.57 6.84
C GLY A 208 -6.97 -16.32 5.61
N PHE A 209 -5.64 -16.52 5.71
CA PHE A 209 -4.74 -16.33 4.58
C PHE A 209 -5.11 -17.32 3.47
N PRO A 210 -5.32 -16.85 2.22
CA PRO A 210 -5.67 -17.74 1.12
C PRO A 210 -4.56 -18.76 0.84
N ASN A 211 -4.90 -19.87 0.17
CA ASN A 211 -3.90 -20.89 -0.16
C ASN A 211 -2.95 -20.44 -1.28
N GLY A 212 -3.13 -19.25 -1.87
CA GLY A 212 -2.18 -18.59 -2.75
C GLY A 212 -2.17 -17.09 -2.44
N GLN A 213 -1.11 -16.37 -2.83
CA GLN A 213 -0.95 -14.95 -2.50
C GLN A 213 -2.13 -14.09 -3.02
N PRO A 214 -2.71 -13.18 -2.21
CA PRO A 214 -3.58 -12.13 -2.72
C PRO A 214 -2.78 -11.15 -3.59
N ALA A 215 -3.19 -10.95 -4.84
CA ALA A 215 -2.56 -9.96 -5.71
C ALA A 215 -2.71 -8.54 -5.14
N GLY A 216 -1.67 -7.70 -5.30
CA GLY A 216 -1.74 -6.26 -5.01
C GLY A 216 -1.62 -5.83 -3.54
N MET A 217 -1.47 -6.74 -2.57
CA MET A 217 -1.22 -6.35 -1.17
C MET A 217 0.27 -6.32 -0.85
N ASN A 218 0.69 -5.28 -0.13
CA ASN A 218 2.07 -5.24 0.36
C ASN A 218 2.27 -6.24 1.53
N PRO A 219 3.49 -6.74 1.76
CA PRO A 219 3.74 -7.79 2.75
C PRO A 219 3.43 -7.40 4.21
N VAL A 220 3.49 -6.10 4.55
CA VAL A 220 3.17 -5.60 5.89
C VAL A 220 1.66 -5.60 6.12
N GLN A 221 0.89 -5.15 5.12
CA GLN A 221 -0.58 -5.21 5.12
C GLN A 221 -1.04 -6.66 5.23
N LEU A 222 -0.43 -7.60 4.48
CA LEU A 222 -0.73 -9.03 4.57
C LEU A 222 -0.50 -9.58 5.99
N ALA A 223 0.64 -9.24 6.61
CA ALA A 223 0.95 -9.67 7.97
C ALA A 223 -0.02 -9.08 9.02
N MET A 224 -0.54 -7.88 8.77
CA MET A 224 -1.54 -7.22 9.61
C MET A 224 -2.97 -7.73 9.37
N GLU A 225 -3.32 -8.13 8.14
CA GLU A 225 -4.65 -8.61 7.79
C GLU A 225 -4.84 -10.07 8.23
N PHE A 226 -3.85 -10.92 7.95
CA PHE A 226 -3.90 -12.35 8.22
C PHE A 226 -3.01 -12.73 9.41
N LYS A 227 -3.37 -12.22 10.58
CA LYS A 227 -2.63 -12.42 11.84
C LYS A 227 -2.61 -13.90 12.21
N SER A 228 -1.43 -14.44 12.48
CA SER A 228 -1.30 -15.78 13.04
C SER A 228 -1.76 -15.81 14.51
N SER A 229 -2.19 -16.98 14.94
CA SER A 229 -2.47 -17.35 16.32
C SER A 229 -1.19 -17.49 17.14
N ASP A 230 -1.30 -17.27 18.45
CA ASP A 230 -0.20 -17.48 19.38
C ASP A 230 0.28 -18.93 19.42
N GLY A 231 1.57 -19.12 19.71
CA GLY A 231 2.17 -20.44 19.83
C GLY A 231 2.29 -21.20 18.49
N SER A 232 1.83 -20.61 17.39
CA SER A 232 2.19 -21.06 16.06
C SER A 232 3.66 -20.80 15.82
N GLU A 233 4.33 -21.82 15.31
CA GLU A 233 5.75 -21.77 15.01
C GLU A 233 6.07 -22.56 13.75
N VAL A 234 7.06 -22.07 13.03
CA VAL A 234 7.63 -22.73 11.86
C VAL A 234 9.14 -22.65 11.96
N PHE A 235 9.78 -23.73 11.56
CA PHE A 235 11.22 -23.89 11.53
C PHE A 235 11.64 -24.05 10.08
N PHE A 236 12.72 -23.37 9.69
CA PHE A 236 13.31 -23.48 8.36
C PHE A 236 14.79 -23.85 8.47
N ASP A 237 15.23 -24.69 7.55
CA ASP A 237 16.64 -25.02 7.40
C ASP A 237 16.97 -25.45 5.96
N GLU A 238 18.24 -25.32 5.59
CA GLU A 238 18.81 -25.72 4.30
C GLU A 238 18.03 -25.15 3.11
N LEU A 239 17.66 -23.86 3.19
CA LEU A 239 17.05 -23.16 2.07
C LEU A 239 18.01 -23.12 0.90
N CYS A 240 17.54 -23.52 -0.27
CA CYS A 240 18.33 -23.43 -1.48
C CYS A 240 17.57 -23.26 -2.78
N LEU A 241 18.24 -22.73 -3.80
CA LEU A 241 17.75 -22.70 -5.17
C LEU A 241 18.06 -24.03 -5.85
N CYS A 242 17.04 -24.64 -6.43
CA CYS A 242 17.06 -26.00 -6.97
C CYS A 242 16.31 -26.08 -8.31
N ASP A 243 16.31 -27.28 -8.91
CA ASP A 243 15.72 -27.58 -10.21
C ASP A 243 16.28 -26.75 -11.38
N THR A 244 15.86 -27.05 -12.59
CA THR A 244 16.21 -26.29 -13.79
C THR A 244 15.26 -25.12 -13.99
N PRO A 245 15.73 -23.97 -14.50
CA PRO A 245 14.89 -22.80 -14.73
C PRO A 245 13.74 -23.10 -15.68
N ALA A 246 12.57 -22.55 -15.37
CA ALA A 246 11.40 -22.54 -16.24
C ALA A 246 11.13 -21.08 -16.62
N PHE A 247 11.06 -20.81 -17.92
CA PHE A 247 10.66 -19.52 -18.44
C PHE A 247 9.19 -19.57 -18.85
N VAL A 248 8.46 -18.50 -18.58
CA VAL A 248 7.06 -18.33 -18.92
C VAL A 248 6.88 -16.99 -19.60
N ASP A 249 5.98 -16.97 -20.57
CA ASP A 249 5.53 -15.75 -21.19
C ASP A 249 4.76 -14.91 -20.16
N THR A 250 5.06 -13.61 -20.08
CA THR A 250 4.33 -12.66 -19.23
C THR A 250 2.87 -12.48 -19.65
N SER A 251 2.53 -12.91 -20.87
CA SER A 251 1.15 -12.98 -21.37
C SER A 251 0.33 -14.15 -20.80
N ASP A 252 0.93 -15.09 -20.04
CA ASP A 252 0.18 -16.19 -19.40
C ASP A 252 -0.90 -15.59 -18.47
N PRO A 253 -2.19 -15.94 -18.67
CA PRO A 253 -3.31 -15.38 -17.91
C PRO A 253 -3.17 -15.49 -16.39
N ALA A 254 -2.37 -16.42 -15.88
CA ALA A 254 -2.12 -16.55 -14.45
C ALA A 254 -1.25 -15.44 -13.86
N PHE A 255 -0.55 -14.66 -14.70
CA PHE A 255 0.22 -13.48 -14.27
C PHE A 255 -0.45 -12.16 -14.65
N ALA A 256 -1.65 -12.19 -15.26
CA ALA A 256 -2.37 -10.99 -15.71
C ALA A 256 -2.73 -10.01 -14.57
N ASP A 257 -2.88 -10.51 -13.34
CA ASP A 257 -3.15 -9.70 -12.13
C ASP A 257 -1.87 -9.31 -11.36
N PHE A 258 -0.69 -9.72 -11.85
CA PHE A 258 0.60 -9.40 -11.23
C PHE A 258 1.10 -8.07 -11.80
N GLU A 259 1.08 -6.99 -11.01
CA GLU A 259 1.65 -5.70 -11.42
C GLU A 259 3.17 -5.84 -11.60
N ILE A 260 3.63 -6.08 -12.83
CA ILE A 260 5.04 -5.91 -13.21
C ILE A 260 5.25 -4.40 -13.40
N PRO A 261 6.10 -3.74 -12.60
CA PRO A 261 6.41 -2.33 -12.80
C PRO A 261 7.28 -2.22 -14.06
N ASP A 262 6.68 -1.71 -15.13
CA ASP A 262 7.35 -1.52 -16.41
C ASP A 262 8.27 -0.29 -16.39
N SER A 263 9.47 -0.45 -16.92
CA SER A 263 10.43 0.62 -17.20
C SER A 263 10.71 0.72 -18.70
N THR A 264 9.74 1.26 -19.46
CA THR A 264 9.79 2.11 -20.69
C THR A 264 10.85 1.85 -21.79
N PRO A 265 10.63 2.22 -23.08
CA PRO A 265 9.46 2.83 -23.72
C PRO A 265 8.82 1.94 -24.81
N VAL A 266 7.58 2.30 -25.12
CA VAL A 266 6.77 1.83 -26.26
C VAL A 266 7.59 1.79 -27.55
N ASP A 267 7.73 0.60 -28.12
CA ASP A 267 7.64 0.29 -29.56
C ASP A 267 7.84 -1.22 -29.72
N ASP A 268 6.75 -1.97 -29.83
CA ASP A 268 6.45 -2.74 -31.04
C ASP A 268 5.16 -3.55 -30.86
N ASP A 269 4.28 -3.34 -31.83
CA ASP A 269 3.10 -4.12 -32.16
C ASP A 269 3.38 -5.64 -32.10
N ASP A 270 2.56 -6.42 -31.40
CA ASP A 270 1.68 -7.42 -32.05
C ASP A 270 0.64 -7.96 -31.06
N ASP A 271 -0.52 -8.27 -31.63
CA ASP A 271 -1.86 -8.29 -31.06
C ASP A 271 -2.35 -9.73 -30.77
N THR A 272 -3.42 -9.79 -29.96
CA THR A 272 -4.67 -10.58 -30.08
C THR A 272 -5.03 -11.28 -28.76
N SER A 273 -6.09 -10.91 -28.02
CA SER A 273 -7.44 -10.57 -28.49
C SER A 273 -8.39 -10.00 -27.40
N ASP A 274 -7.92 -9.12 -26.51
CA ASP A 274 -8.85 -8.22 -25.80
C ASP A 274 -8.93 -6.91 -26.57
N SER A 275 -10.12 -6.55 -27.05
CA SER A 275 -10.32 -5.29 -27.78
C SER A 275 -10.10 -4.12 -26.80
N ASP A 276 -8.90 -3.54 -26.78
CA ASP A 276 -8.61 -2.34 -26.01
C ASP A 276 -9.37 -1.15 -26.62
N GLU A 277 -10.36 -0.68 -25.88
CA GLU A 277 -11.28 0.35 -26.33
C GLU A 277 -10.83 1.71 -25.80
N THR A 278 -10.72 2.70 -26.69
CA THR A 278 -10.32 4.06 -26.30
C THR A 278 -11.48 5.02 -26.33
N ILE A 279 -11.64 5.79 -25.26
CA ILE A 279 -12.61 6.86 -25.11
C ILE A 279 -11.85 8.16 -24.83
N TYR A 280 -12.28 9.25 -25.45
CA TYR A 280 -11.68 10.57 -25.23
C TYR A 280 -12.68 11.48 -24.51
N MET A 281 -12.15 12.28 -23.59
CA MET A 281 -12.87 13.40 -23.01
C MET A 281 -12.04 14.68 -23.09
N ALA A 282 -12.71 15.81 -23.26
CA ALA A 282 -12.09 17.12 -23.38
C ALA A 282 -13.02 18.20 -22.81
N THR A 283 -12.43 19.28 -22.27
CA THR A 283 -13.19 20.45 -21.81
C THR A 283 -14.02 21.13 -22.92
N THR A 284 -13.64 20.93 -24.18
CA THR A 284 -14.35 21.41 -25.38
C THR A 284 -15.29 20.36 -26.00
N GLY A 285 -15.41 19.17 -25.38
CA GLY A 285 -16.26 18.09 -25.83
C GLY A 285 -17.74 18.28 -25.54
N SER A 286 -18.53 17.25 -25.79
CA SER A 286 -19.96 17.20 -25.47
C SER A 286 -20.35 15.78 -25.05
N ASP A 287 -21.19 15.65 -24.02
CA ASP A 287 -21.68 14.34 -23.57
C ASP A 287 -22.68 13.68 -24.55
N GLY A 288 -23.12 14.43 -25.57
CA GLY A 288 -23.86 13.91 -26.73
C GLY A 288 -22.96 13.30 -27.82
N ASN A 289 -21.64 13.46 -27.73
CA ASN A 289 -20.70 12.91 -28.70
C ASN A 289 -20.53 11.40 -28.57
N SER A 290 -19.75 10.80 -29.46
CA SER A 290 -19.44 9.36 -29.44
C SER A 290 -18.30 8.96 -28.49
N GLY A 291 -17.51 9.92 -27.99
CA GLY A 291 -16.32 9.64 -27.18
C GLY A 291 -15.08 9.31 -28.02
N THR A 292 -15.10 9.58 -29.32
CA THR A 292 -13.92 9.45 -30.20
C THR A 292 -12.98 10.65 -30.03
N GLU A 293 -11.75 10.54 -30.51
CA GLU A 293 -10.75 11.63 -30.40
C GLU A 293 -11.23 12.97 -30.97
N ASN A 294 -11.93 12.92 -32.12
CA ASN A 294 -12.49 14.09 -32.82
C ASN A 294 -13.83 14.54 -32.23
N ASN A 295 -14.54 13.65 -31.53
CA ASN A 295 -15.81 13.96 -30.88
C ASN A 295 -15.76 13.44 -29.43
N PRO A 296 -14.97 14.08 -28.55
CA PRO A 296 -14.77 13.62 -27.19
C PRO A 296 -15.98 13.95 -26.31
N PHE A 297 -16.16 13.19 -25.22
CA PHE A 297 -17.11 13.53 -24.16
C PHE A 297 -16.69 14.80 -23.41
N ALA A 298 -17.63 15.48 -22.76
CA ALA A 298 -17.32 16.66 -21.93
C ALA A 298 -16.99 16.25 -20.49
N THR A 299 -17.66 15.22 -19.96
CA THR A 299 -17.58 14.86 -18.54
C THR A 299 -16.96 13.48 -18.31
N LEU A 300 -16.29 13.35 -17.16
CA LEU A 300 -15.73 12.08 -16.71
C LEU A 300 -16.84 11.09 -16.38
N LYS A 301 -17.96 11.56 -15.82
CA LYS A 301 -19.14 10.75 -15.53
C LYS A 301 -19.68 10.06 -16.79
N LYS A 302 -19.78 10.78 -17.92
CA LYS A 302 -20.24 10.19 -19.17
C LYS A 302 -19.24 9.17 -19.71
N ALA A 303 -17.95 9.53 -19.73
CA ALA A 303 -16.88 8.64 -20.18
C ALA A 303 -16.85 7.33 -19.37
N LEU A 304 -16.91 7.39 -18.04
CA LEU A 304 -16.94 6.22 -17.15
C LEU A 304 -18.19 5.36 -17.38
N SER A 305 -19.36 5.96 -17.58
CA SER A 305 -20.58 5.19 -17.86
C SER A 305 -20.47 4.38 -19.16
N VAL A 306 -19.90 4.97 -20.21
CA VAL A 306 -19.68 4.31 -21.50
C VAL A 306 -18.57 3.26 -21.38
N ALA A 307 -17.49 3.57 -20.69
CA ALA A 307 -16.41 2.63 -20.41
C ALA A 307 -16.92 1.41 -19.64
N GLN A 308 -17.74 1.62 -18.61
CA GLN A 308 -18.31 0.53 -17.83
C GLN A 308 -19.20 -0.37 -18.70
N ALA A 309 -20.01 0.19 -19.60
CA ALA A 309 -20.82 -0.60 -20.52
C ALA A 309 -19.99 -1.46 -21.49
N LYS A 310 -18.76 -1.03 -21.83
CA LYS A 310 -17.79 -1.80 -22.62
C LYS A 310 -17.07 -2.86 -21.77
N ARG A 311 -16.67 -2.52 -20.54
CA ARG A 311 -16.08 -3.46 -19.57
C ARG A 311 -17.00 -4.62 -19.24
N LEU A 312 -18.29 -4.37 -19.09
CA LEU A 312 -19.30 -5.41 -18.89
C LEU A 312 -19.44 -6.37 -20.08
N LYS A 313 -18.89 -6.02 -21.25
CA LYS A 313 -18.83 -6.88 -22.44
C LYS A 313 -17.47 -7.57 -22.61
N GLY A 314 -16.56 -7.41 -21.66
CA GLY A 314 -15.24 -8.04 -21.67
C GLY A 314 -14.10 -7.16 -22.18
N SER A 315 -14.35 -5.91 -22.58
CA SER A 315 -13.28 -5.04 -23.09
C SER A 315 -12.58 -4.25 -21.99
N SER A 316 -11.24 -4.24 -21.99
CA SER A 316 -10.46 -3.22 -21.28
C SER A 316 -10.69 -1.85 -21.95
N VAL A 317 -10.73 -0.78 -21.14
CA VAL A 317 -11.07 0.55 -21.64
C VAL A 317 -10.11 1.59 -21.09
N THR A 318 -9.59 2.44 -21.99
CA THR A 318 -8.82 3.62 -21.64
C THR A 318 -9.61 4.89 -21.93
N ILE A 319 -9.81 5.71 -20.91
CA ILE A 319 -10.33 7.07 -21.01
C ILE A 319 -9.13 8.02 -21.07
N ILE A 320 -8.90 8.61 -22.24
CA ILE A 320 -7.92 9.68 -22.45
C ILE A 320 -8.57 11.02 -22.11
N VAL A 321 -8.00 11.69 -21.12
CA VAL A 321 -8.39 13.01 -20.65
C VAL A 321 -7.49 14.05 -21.31
N LYS A 322 -8.04 14.81 -22.26
CA LYS A 322 -7.30 15.87 -22.95
C LYS A 322 -6.92 17.00 -22.00
N ASN A 323 -5.93 17.80 -22.40
CA ASN A 323 -5.47 18.95 -21.63
C ASN A 323 -6.63 19.91 -21.29
N GLY A 324 -6.60 20.47 -20.09
CA GLY A 324 -7.60 21.43 -19.65
C GLY A 324 -7.91 21.37 -18.16
N THR A 325 -8.71 22.31 -17.70
CA THR A 325 -9.18 22.35 -16.31
C THR A 325 -10.62 21.86 -16.21
N TYR A 326 -10.81 20.76 -15.50
CA TYR A 326 -12.08 20.10 -15.25
C TYR A 326 -12.58 20.46 -13.85
N ARG A 327 -13.71 21.16 -13.79
CA ARG A 327 -14.40 21.58 -12.55
C ARG A 327 -15.65 20.73 -12.33
N GLN A 328 -15.44 19.42 -12.16
CA GLN A 328 -16.51 18.44 -12.06
C GLN A 328 -16.32 17.54 -10.84
N GLU A 329 -17.42 17.05 -10.29
CA GLU A 329 -17.42 16.03 -9.25
C GLU A 329 -17.96 14.72 -9.84
N THR A 330 -17.25 13.62 -9.60
CA THR A 330 -17.63 12.32 -10.13
C THR A 330 -17.66 11.29 -9.01
N ILE A 331 -18.87 10.84 -8.68
CA ILE A 331 -19.12 9.71 -7.79
C ILE A 331 -19.83 8.65 -8.63
N MET A 332 -19.27 7.45 -8.68
CA MET A 332 -19.82 6.35 -9.45
C MET A 332 -19.72 5.03 -8.69
N ASP A 333 -20.85 4.34 -8.62
CA ASP A 333 -20.87 2.92 -8.32
C ASP A 333 -20.96 2.16 -9.65
N LEU A 334 -19.93 1.36 -9.97
CA LEU A 334 -19.86 0.58 -11.20
C LEU A 334 -20.56 -0.78 -11.07
N ASN A 335 -21.15 -1.08 -9.90
CA ASN A 335 -22.13 -2.14 -9.65
C ASN A 335 -21.69 -3.61 -9.92
N VAL A 336 -20.39 -3.94 -9.95
CA VAL A 336 -19.89 -5.32 -10.08
C VAL A 336 -18.56 -5.46 -9.32
N THR A 337 -18.34 -6.58 -8.62
CA THR A 337 -17.28 -6.72 -7.61
C THR A 337 -16.15 -7.67 -7.96
N THR A 338 -16.20 -8.42 -9.07
CA THR A 338 -15.13 -9.39 -9.43
C THR A 338 -14.92 -9.53 -10.93
N ASN A 339 -13.67 -9.61 -11.37
CA ASN A 339 -13.21 -9.97 -12.72
C ASN A 339 -13.62 -9.01 -13.85
N LEU A 340 -13.71 -7.70 -13.58
CA LEU A 340 -13.90 -6.73 -14.66
C LEU A 340 -12.55 -6.42 -15.35
N PRO A 341 -12.53 -6.33 -16.70
CA PRO A 341 -11.37 -5.84 -17.45
C PRO A 341 -10.90 -4.48 -16.94
N THR A 342 -9.67 -4.08 -17.23
CA THR A 342 -9.08 -2.86 -16.65
C THR A 342 -9.80 -1.59 -17.15
N LEU A 343 -10.01 -0.63 -16.25
CA LEU A 343 -10.39 0.74 -16.60
C LEU A 343 -9.23 1.70 -16.33
N ARG A 344 -8.75 2.37 -17.36
CA ARG A 344 -7.72 3.41 -17.21
C ARG A 344 -8.34 4.78 -17.41
N VAL A 345 -8.05 5.71 -16.50
CA VAL A 345 -8.33 7.15 -16.67
C VAL A 345 -6.98 7.85 -16.72
N GLN A 346 -6.59 8.29 -17.91
CA GLN A 346 -5.23 8.76 -18.18
C GLN A 346 -5.23 10.16 -18.77
N ALA A 347 -4.36 11.04 -18.28
CA ALA A 347 -4.08 12.30 -18.96
C ALA A 347 -3.41 12.04 -20.33
N GLU A 348 -3.87 12.74 -21.37
CA GLU A 348 -3.22 12.75 -22.70
C GLU A 348 -1.76 13.21 -22.58
N ASN A 349 -1.54 14.31 -21.85
CA ASN A 349 -0.22 14.78 -21.46
C ASN A 349 -0.13 14.83 -19.94
N THR A 350 0.88 14.17 -19.38
CA THR A 350 1.11 14.06 -17.94
C THR A 350 1.01 15.42 -17.24
N HIS A 351 0.11 15.50 -16.28
CA HIS A 351 -0.24 16.64 -15.42
C HIS A 351 -0.94 17.82 -16.11
N GLU A 352 -1.25 17.75 -17.41
CA GLU A 352 -1.93 18.83 -18.14
C GLU A 352 -3.47 18.69 -18.15
N ALA A 353 -3.99 17.53 -17.75
CA ALA A 353 -5.39 17.36 -17.34
C ALA A 353 -5.53 17.69 -15.85
N ILE A 354 -6.13 18.86 -15.56
CA ILE A 354 -6.24 19.42 -14.21
C ILE A 354 -7.66 19.25 -13.68
N PHE A 355 -7.86 18.43 -12.66
CA PHE A 355 -9.11 18.38 -11.92
C PHE A 355 -9.05 19.37 -10.76
N GLU A 356 -9.95 20.36 -10.72
CA GLU A 356 -9.97 21.42 -9.71
C GLU A 356 -11.23 21.34 -8.84
N GLY A 357 -11.03 20.97 -7.58
CA GLY A 357 -12.08 20.84 -6.57
C GLY A 357 -12.47 22.16 -5.90
N SER A 358 -11.72 23.24 -6.15
CA SER A 358 -11.87 24.50 -5.44
C SER A 358 -12.41 25.65 -6.29
N GLU A 359 -13.11 26.57 -5.62
CA GLU A 359 -13.65 27.80 -6.19
C GLU A 359 -13.22 29.01 -5.35
N PRO A 360 -13.24 30.24 -5.91
CA PRO A 360 -13.03 31.45 -5.13
C PRO A 360 -13.97 31.53 -3.94
N ILE A 361 -13.48 32.07 -2.83
CA ILE A 361 -14.34 32.34 -1.67
C ILE A 361 -15.48 33.31 -2.02
N ALA A 362 -16.58 33.26 -1.29
CA ALA A 362 -17.71 34.15 -1.51
C ALA A 362 -17.31 35.63 -1.29
N SER A 363 -17.83 36.53 -2.14
CA SER A 363 -17.42 37.94 -2.17
C SER A 363 -17.67 38.74 -0.88
N GLY A 364 -18.53 38.24 0.02
CA GLY A 364 -18.81 38.84 1.33
C GLY A 364 -17.90 38.36 2.46
N VAL A 365 -16.98 37.43 2.20
CA VAL A 365 -16.05 36.91 3.19
C VAL A 365 -14.92 37.91 3.39
N SER A 366 -14.71 38.33 4.64
CA SER A 366 -13.64 39.23 5.04
C SER A 366 -12.75 38.58 6.09
N PHE A 367 -11.49 38.97 6.13
CA PHE A 367 -10.52 38.48 7.12
C PHE A 367 -10.19 39.58 8.13
N THR A 368 -10.45 39.31 9.41
CA THR A 368 -10.13 40.22 10.52
C THR A 368 -8.91 39.70 11.27
N GLU A 369 -7.90 40.55 11.45
CA GLU A 369 -6.70 40.20 12.23
C GLU A 369 -7.06 40.05 13.72
N LEU A 370 -6.64 38.94 14.34
CA LEU A 370 -6.80 38.68 15.77
C LEU A 370 -5.54 39.04 16.58
N GLY A 371 -4.42 39.28 15.89
CA GLY A 371 -3.10 39.53 16.45
C GLY A 371 -2.07 38.48 16.01
N ALA A 372 -0.78 38.82 16.11
CA ALA A 372 0.34 37.96 15.73
C ALA A 372 0.27 37.43 14.27
N GLY A 373 -0.32 38.19 13.35
CA GLY A 373 -0.47 37.78 11.95
C GLY A 373 -1.49 36.66 11.72
N ILE A 374 -2.36 36.36 12.69
CA ILE A 374 -3.45 35.39 12.55
C ILE A 374 -4.74 36.11 12.18
N PHE A 375 -5.44 35.59 11.18
CA PHE A 375 -6.68 36.15 10.66
C PHE A 375 -7.84 35.22 10.87
N ARG A 376 -9.03 35.77 11.13
CA ARG A 376 -10.30 35.04 11.20
C ARG A 376 -11.20 35.43 10.04
N ALA A 377 -11.78 34.44 9.35
CA ALA A 377 -12.81 34.67 8.35
C ALA A 377 -14.14 35.10 9.01
N SER A 378 -14.89 35.99 8.36
CA SER A 378 -16.18 36.50 8.85
C SER A 378 -17.31 35.46 8.84
N GLY A 379 -17.12 34.33 8.17
CA GLY A 379 -18.10 33.24 8.08
C GLY A 379 -17.59 32.07 7.23
N PRO A 380 -18.49 31.16 6.80
CA PRO A 380 -18.17 30.12 5.83
C PRO A 380 -17.52 30.70 4.58
N LEU A 381 -16.51 30.01 4.04
CA LEU A 381 -15.69 30.54 2.95
C LEU A 381 -16.43 30.47 1.61
N HIS A 382 -17.32 29.49 1.44
CA HIS A 382 -18.16 29.32 0.25
C HIS A 382 -19.47 28.62 0.65
N PRO A 383 -20.63 28.95 0.05
CA PRO A 383 -21.91 28.29 0.38
C PRO A 383 -21.89 26.78 0.11
N GLU A 384 -21.12 26.35 -0.88
CA GLU A 384 -20.96 24.94 -1.26
C GLU A 384 -19.65 24.33 -0.73
N GLN A 385 -19.02 24.92 0.30
CA GLN A 385 -17.75 24.41 0.80
C GLN A 385 -17.84 22.93 1.20
N LYS A 386 -16.81 22.17 0.83
CA LYS A 386 -16.69 20.73 1.07
C LYS A 386 -15.47 20.40 1.92
N PRO A 387 -15.52 19.44 2.85
CA PRO A 387 -16.68 18.57 3.12
C PRO A 387 -17.79 19.35 3.83
N VAL A 388 -19.03 18.91 3.64
CA VAL A 388 -20.14 19.38 4.49
C VAL A 388 -19.96 18.71 5.84
N VAL A 389 -19.44 19.47 6.80
CA VAL A 389 -19.22 18.96 8.15
C VAL A 389 -20.54 19.06 8.91
N ASP A 390 -20.99 17.95 9.49
CA ASP A 390 -22.08 17.97 10.47
C ASP A 390 -21.54 18.50 11.80
N TYR A 391 -21.76 19.79 12.02
CA TYR A 391 -21.31 20.50 13.21
C TYR A 391 -22.10 20.14 14.48
N SER A 392 -23.20 19.40 14.35
CA SER A 392 -23.97 18.88 15.48
C SER A 392 -23.46 17.52 15.99
N ASP A 393 -22.61 16.85 15.20
CA ASP A 393 -22.00 15.58 15.55
C ASP A 393 -20.50 15.75 15.91
N PRO A 394 -20.14 15.80 17.20
CA PRO A 394 -18.74 15.93 17.63
C PRO A 394 -17.88 14.72 17.26
N THR A 395 -18.48 13.58 16.86
CA THR A 395 -17.72 12.40 16.42
C THR A 395 -17.04 12.62 15.06
N THR A 396 -17.53 13.57 14.25
CA THR A 396 -16.95 13.99 12.96
C THR A 396 -15.47 14.39 13.06
N PHE A 397 -15.04 14.83 14.24
CA PHE A 397 -13.66 15.25 14.53
C PHE A 397 -12.88 14.30 15.45
N SER A 398 -13.54 13.25 15.93
CA SER A 398 -12.97 12.31 16.90
C SER A 398 -12.09 11.24 16.28
N ASP A 399 -12.29 10.93 15.00
CA ASP A 399 -11.49 9.97 14.24
C ASP A 399 -10.47 10.70 13.36
N PRO A 400 -9.18 10.76 13.76
CA PRO A 400 -8.15 11.47 13.02
C PRO A 400 -7.89 10.86 11.63
N THR A 401 -8.31 9.62 11.39
CA THR A 401 -8.16 8.93 10.10
C THR A 401 -9.28 9.24 9.11
N LYS A 402 -10.35 9.92 9.55
CA LYS A 402 -11.54 10.23 8.73
C LYS A 402 -11.88 11.71 8.67
N ALA A 403 -11.40 12.50 9.63
CA ALA A 403 -11.64 13.93 9.70
C ALA A 403 -11.02 14.63 8.47
N ARG A 404 -11.87 15.15 7.58
CA ARG A 404 -11.48 15.96 6.42
C ARG A 404 -11.92 17.39 6.62
N VAL A 405 -11.15 18.31 6.06
CA VAL A 405 -11.42 19.75 6.07
C VAL A 405 -11.28 20.31 4.66
N PRO A 406 -11.91 21.48 4.37
CA PRO A 406 -11.80 22.06 3.05
C PRO A 406 -10.37 22.46 2.73
N ALA A 407 -9.88 22.13 1.52
CA ALA A 407 -8.62 22.67 1.06
C ALA A 407 -8.69 24.20 1.01
N PHE A 408 -7.66 24.85 1.53
CA PHE A 408 -7.55 26.31 1.57
C PHE A 408 -6.33 26.73 0.75
N ILE A 409 -6.54 27.56 -0.27
CA ILE A 409 -5.49 27.94 -1.24
C ILE A 409 -5.42 29.46 -1.30
N VAL A 410 -4.21 30.01 -1.15
CA VAL A 410 -3.96 31.46 -1.23
C VAL A 410 -2.93 31.74 -2.31
N ASN A 411 -3.30 32.55 -3.31
CA ASN A 411 -2.47 32.87 -4.48
C ASN A 411 -1.91 31.63 -5.20
N GLY A 412 -2.70 30.55 -5.24
CA GLY A 412 -2.30 29.28 -5.84
C GLY A 412 -1.48 28.37 -4.93
N ASN A 413 -1.10 28.81 -3.73
CA ASN A 413 -0.37 27.99 -2.77
C ASN A 413 -1.36 27.28 -1.81
N PRO A 414 -1.32 25.94 -1.71
CA PRO A 414 -2.13 25.22 -0.74
C PRO A 414 -1.59 25.44 0.67
N PHE A 415 -2.51 25.68 1.60
CA PHE A 415 -2.21 25.81 3.01
C PHE A 415 -2.45 24.49 3.72
N GLN A 416 -1.74 24.27 4.83
CA GLN A 416 -1.85 23.03 5.60
C GLN A 416 -2.81 23.19 6.78
N PRO A 417 -3.72 22.23 7.03
CA PRO A 417 -4.50 22.22 8.26
C PRO A 417 -3.60 21.92 9.46
N THR A 418 -3.83 22.59 10.59
CA THR A 418 -3.03 22.41 11.81
C THR A 418 -3.86 22.64 13.07
N GLN A 419 -3.37 22.14 14.21
CA GLN A 419 -3.88 22.48 15.54
C GLN A 419 -3.06 23.61 16.21
N MET A 420 -1.83 23.87 15.74
CA MET A 420 -0.91 24.87 16.31
C MET A 420 -0.65 26.00 15.31
N ILE A 421 -1.70 26.74 14.97
CA ILE A 421 -1.69 27.76 13.90
C ILE A 421 -0.67 28.89 14.13
N GLN A 422 -0.37 29.22 15.38
CA GLN A 422 0.61 30.26 15.72
C GLN A 422 2.05 29.87 15.36
N GLN A 423 2.35 28.58 15.29
CA GLN A 423 3.70 28.06 15.04
C GLN A 423 3.87 27.53 13.61
N THR A 424 2.77 27.40 12.86
CA THR A 424 2.76 26.76 11.55
C THR A 424 2.54 27.83 10.48
N PRO A 425 3.55 28.19 9.67
CA PRO A 425 3.36 29.12 8.57
C PRO A 425 2.48 28.53 7.46
N ASN A 426 1.82 29.37 6.66
CA ASN A 426 0.92 28.99 5.56
C ASN A 426 -0.07 27.89 5.95
N SER A 427 -0.76 28.12 7.06
CA SER A 427 -1.62 27.12 7.69
C SER A 427 -2.99 27.68 8.05
N TYR A 428 -3.92 26.78 8.35
CA TYR A 428 -5.26 27.14 8.79
C TYR A 428 -5.80 26.17 9.83
N VAL A 429 -6.71 26.67 10.65
CA VAL A 429 -7.59 25.86 11.51
C VAL A 429 -8.98 26.00 10.94
N PHE A 430 -9.61 24.88 10.65
CA PHE A 430 -10.99 24.83 10.17
C PHE A 430 -11.89 24.22 11.24
N SER A 431 -12.96 24.92 11.58
CA SER A 431 -13.95 24.45 12.56
C SER A 431 -15.36 24.93 12.19
N PRO A 432 -16.40 24.36 12.81
CA PRO A 432 -17.78 24.82 12.67
C PRO A 432 -18.05 26.31 12.71
N GLN A 433 -17.34 27.01 13.59
CA GLN A 433 -17.69 28.39 13.95
C GLN A 433 -16.65 29.39 13.46
N MET A 434 -15.52 28.90 12.94
CA MET A 434 -14.40 29.76 12.58
C MET A 434 -13.43 29.06 11.63
N VAL A 435 -12.95 29.84 10.67
CA VAL A 435 -11.72 29.57 9.97
C VAL A 435 -10.68 30.57 10.45
N MET A 436 -9.57 30.07 10.99
CA MET A 436 -8.39 30.89 11.27
C MET A 436 -7.29 30.56 10.28
N VAL A 437 -6.54 31.57 9.88
CA VAL A 437 -5.48 31.46 8.87
C VAL A 437 -4.22 32.13 9.39
N ASN A 438 -3.08 31.46 9.23
CA ASN A 438 -1.76 32.05 9.32
C ASN A 438 -1.19 32.17 7.90
N PRO A 439 -1.33 33.34 7.26
CA PRO A 439 -0.84 33.57 5.91
C PRO A 439 0.66 33.94 5.86
N SER A 440 1.35 33.94 7.00
CA SER A 440 2.80 34.15 7.07
C SER A 440 3.28 35.42 6.35
N GLY A 441 2.58 36.52 6.59
CA GLY A 441 2.89 37.83 6.01
C GLY A 441 2.20 38.12 4.67
N VAL A 442 1.51 37.15 4.07
CA VAL A 442 0.66 37.40 2.90
C VAL A 442 -0.60 38.15 3.35
N SER A 443 -0.87 39.32 2.75
CA SER A 443 -2.15 40.01 2.95
C SER A 443 -3.28 39.19 2.33
N LEU A 444 -4.23 38.76 3.15
CA LEU A 444 -5.45 38.10 2.67
C LEU A 444 -6.40 39.08 1.96
N ASN A 445 -6.37 40.36 2.36
CA ASN A 445 -7.11 41.42 1.69
C ASN A 445 -6.39 41.74 0.37
N GLY A 446 -6.91 41.20 -0.74
CA GLY A 446 -6.34 41.31 -2.08
C GLY A 446 -5.71 40.01 -2.62
N ALA A 447 -5.62 38.95 -1.81
CA ALA A 447 -5.18 37.64 -2.29
C ALA A 447 -6.30 36.91 -3.04
N THR A 448 -5.91 36.06 -3.99
CA THR A 448 -6.84 35.08 -4.57
C THR A 448 -6.96 33.92 -3.60
N VAL A 449 -8.08 33.85 -2.87
CA VAL A 449 -8.36 32.76 -1.94
C VAL A 449 -9.38 31.82 -2.57
N LYS A 450 -9.07 30.52 -2.56
CA LYS A 450 -9.97 29.44 -3.00
C LYS A 450 -10.17 28.42 -1.90
N VAL A 451 -11.36 27.83 -1.89
CA VAL A 451 -11.74 26.76 -0.97
C VAL A 451 -12.32 25.58 -1.75
N SER A 452 -12.13 24.34 -1.28
CA SER A 452 -12.78 23.18 -1.90
C SER A 452 -14.30 23.27 -1.81
N VAL A 453 -14.97 23.02 -2.93
CA VAL A 453 -16.45 22.94 -3.05
C VAL A 453 -16.91 21.62 -3.67
N ARG A 454 -15.97 20.72 -3.95
CA ARG A 454 -16.21 19.36 -4.48
C ARG A 454 -15.51 18.38 -3.59
N ASP A 455 -16.14 17.24 -3.31
CA ASP A 455 -15.54 16.21 -2.47
C ASP A 455 -14.53 15.35 -3.25
N TYR A 456 -14.78 15.10 -4.54
CA TYR A 456 -14.01 14.16 -5.36
C TYR A 456 -13.82 14.60 -6.80
N ALA A 457 -12.61 14.42 -7.34
CA ALA A 457 -12.40 14.36 -8.78
C ALA A 457 -13.00 13.06 -9.33
N LEU A 458 -12.74 11.95 -8.61
CA LEU A 458 -13.27 10.63 -8.87
C LEU A 458 -13.39 9.82 -7.57
N ASN A 459 -14.60 9.31 -7.31
CA ASN A 459 -14.87 8.32 -6.28
C ASN A 459 -15.54 7.11 -6.93
N VAL A 460 -14.89 5.95 -6.85
CA VAL A 460 -15.41 4.67 -7.32
C VAL A 460 -15.79 3.82 -6.11
N GLY A 461 -17.08 3.54 -5.94
CA GLY A 461 -17.58 2.71 -4.84
C GLY A 461 -17.28 1.22 -5.06
N ASN A 462 -18.11 0.54 -5.86
CA ASN A 462 -17.82 -0.81 -6.36
C ASN A 462 -17.38 -0.72 -7.82
N GLY A 463 -16.55 -1.66 -8.29
CA GLY A 463 -16.13 -1.69 -9.68
C GLY A 463 -14.79 -2.33 -9.99
N GLY A 464 -13.86 -2.34 -9.04
CA GLY A 464 -12.54 -2.97 -9.12
C GLY A 464 -11.67 -2.53 -10.31
N ASN A 465 -10.35 -2.67 -10.18
CA ASN A 465 -9.42 -2.53 -11.32
C ASN A 465 -9.56 -1.20 -12.10
N VAL A 466 -9.64 -0.07 -11.38
CA VAL A 466 -9.65 1.28 -11.95
C VAL A 466 -8.32 1.94 -11.64
N ILE A 467 -7.60 2.34 -12.68
CA ILE A 467 -6.30 3.00 -12.58
C ILE A 467 -6.46 4.45 -13.04
N VAL A 468 -6.00 5.39 -12.23
CA VAL A 468 -5.94 6.81 -12.56
C VAL A 468 -4.49 7.21 -12.74
N SER A 469 -4.12 7.70 -13.92
CA SER A 469 -2.74 8.03 -14.25
C SER A 469 -2.53 9.42 -14.82
N GLY A 470 -1.44 10.06 -14.42
CA GLY A 470 -0.97 11.31 -15.03
C GLY A 470 -1.84 12.54 -14.78
N LEU A 471 -2.87 12.49 -13.93
CA LEU A 471 -3.72 13.66 -13.66
C LEU A 471 -3.02 14.65 -12.72
N ARG A 472 -3.37 15.94 -12.82
CA ARG A 472 -3.11 16.95 -11.79
C ARG A 472 -4.40 17.19 -11.01
N VAL A 473 -4.41 16.85 -9.72
CA VAL A 473 -5.60 16.92 -8.86
C VAL A 473 -5.36 18.00 -7.82
N LYS A 474 -6.18 19.05 -7.80
CA LYS A 474 -5.95 20.20 -6.92
C LYS A 474 -7.19 20.73 -6.22
N GLY A 475 -7.02 21.20 -4.98
CA GLY A 475 -8.07 21.88 -4.23
C GLY A 475 -9.26 21.02 -3.85
N TYR A 476 -9.04 19.74 -3.55
CA TYR A 476 -10.02 18.84 -2.95
C TYR A 476 -9.81 18.74 -1.43
N PRO A 477 -10.84 18.35 -0.65
CA PRO A 477 -10.72 18.17 0.78
C PRO A 477 -9.48 17.36 1.19
N VAL A 478 -8.82 17.83 2.25
CA VAL A 478 -7.62 17.20 2.81
C VAL A 478 -7.93 16.66 4.20
N PHE A 479 -7.14 15.69 4.66
CA PHE A 479 -7.24 15.23 6.05
C PHE A 479 -6.83 16.34 7.01
N GLN A 480 -7.59 16.49 8.09
CA GLN A 480 -7.28 17.43 9.17
C GLN A 480 -5.98 17.07 9.88
N TYR A 481 -5.63 15.79 9.87
CA TYR A 481 -4.40 15.23 10.43
C TYR A 481 -3.63 14.49 9.32
N PRO A 482 -2.92 15.21 8.43
CA PRO A 482 -2.23 14.59 7.30
C PRO A 482 -1.25 13.50 7.71
N ASP A 483 -0.59 13.65 8.86
CA ASP A 483 0.36 12.67 9.41
C ASP A 483 -0.29 11.34 9.78
N ALA A 484 -1.62 11.31 9.99
CA ALA A 484 -2.35 10.07 10.28
C ALA A 484 -2.66 9.26 9.02
N VAL A 485 -2.58 9.86 7.82
CA VAL A 485 -2.91 9.23 6.53
C VAL A 485 -1.92 9.71 5.45
N PRO A 486 -0.63 9.32 5.52
CA PRO A 486 0.42 9.85 4.64
C PRO A 486 0.22 9.50 3.16
N ASP A 487 -0.47 8.40 2.86
CA ASP A 487 -0.77 7.95 1.49
C ASP A 487 -2.12 8.43 0.95
N ALA A 488 -2.73 9.43 1.62
CA ALA A 488 -3.98 10.02 1.16
C ALA A 488 -3.83 10.56 -0.27
N SER A 489 -4.84 10.30 -1.10
CA SER A 489 -4.97 10.86 -2.44
C SER A 489 -6.15 11.84 -2.51
N PRO A 490 -6.00 13.11 -2.07
CA PRO A 490 -7.09 14.07 -2.05
C PRO A 490 -7.85 14.13 -3.38
N GLY A 491 -9.18 13.96 -3.31
CA GLY A 491 -10.05 13.97 -4.47
C GLY A 491 -10.13 12.65 -5.27
N LEU A 492 -9.36 11.60 -4.92
CA LEU A 492 -9.44 10.28 -5.54
C LEU A 492 -9.74 9.22 -4.48
N GLU A 493 -10.79 8.42 -4.70
CA GLU A 493 -11.18 7.33 -3.80
C GLU A 493 -11.60 6.08 -4.60
N GLY A 494 -11.25 4.89 -4.09
CA GLY A 494 -11.58 3.60 -4.72
C GLY A 494 -10.83 3.30 -6.03
N VAL A 495 -9.66 3.90 -6.22
CA VAL A 495 -8.85 3.76 -7.44
C VAL A 495 -7.37 3.52 -7.11
N ILE A 496 -6.65 2.92 -8.07
CA ILE A 496 -5.19 2.82 -8.04
C ILE A 496 -4.60 4.07 -8.69
N VAL A 497 -3.81 4.84 -7.94
CA VAL A 497 -3.23 6.10 -8.42
C VAL A 497 -1.81 5.88 -8.93
N ARG A 498 -1.50 6.37 -10.13
CA ARG A 498 -0.14 6.32 -10.73
C ARG A 498 0.27 7.68 -11.28
N ASN A 499 1.47 8.15 -10.96
CA ASN A 499 2.04 9.36 -11.56
C ASN A 499 1.11 10.61 -11.54
N CYS A 500 0.24 10.72 -10.53
CA CYS A 500 -0.63 11.89 -10.37
C CYS A 500 0.06 12.95 -9.50
N LYS A 501 -0.28 14.21 -9.72
CA LYS A 501 0.22 15.35 -8.96
C LYS A 501 -0.89 15.95 -8.11
N PHE A 502 -0.75 15.90 -6.78
CA PHE A 502 -1.70 16.46 -5.82
C PHE A 502 -1.28 17.86 -5.35
N GLN A 503 -2.22 18.81 -5.30
CA GLN A 503 -1.94 20.20 -4.92
C GLN A 503 -3.04 20.85 -4.09
#